data_AF-A0A8J3GDU7-F1
#
_entry.id   AF-A0A8J3GDU7-F1
#
_cell.length_a   1.000
_cell.length_b   1.000
_cell.length_c   1.000
_cell.angle_alpha   90.00
_cell.angle_beta   90.00
_cell.angle_gamma   90.00
#
_symmetry.space_group_name_H-M   'P 1'
#
loop_
_entity.id
_entity.type
_entity.pdbx_description
1 polymer ?
#
loop_
_entity_poly.entity_id
_entity_poly.type
_entity_poly.pdbx_seq_one_letter_code
_entity_poly.pdbx_strand_id
1 'polypeptide(L)'
;MIKGFLKVLFTLLAVVAASLLAWRFYELYDDHPWTRDGQVRAYVVGIAARVDGPMVKVSVRDNQWVNAGDLLFEIDPTDYEKEVRRAEAALERYKTVAANLKLEVERRRSLVSQELISLENFQDLEAQYVEAVADIAVGEAELELARLNLNYTQVNAPVSGYITNLEVTVGSYVHTGQSLMALVDASSFWISAYFKETDLQEIKPGDRVRVVLMGDFFEPFHGEVESISWGIFREDGSINSATQLPMVRPTVDWVRLAQRFPVRIRPINLPANIQLRVGQTVSVMIDPILESEFEAKKAVADKRAVLTDDFPKTLTDGRGEQVTIKRLPKRVISLAPSTTQWMREIGAESLLIGVTNYCELSDEAGEITRYAAHPVPSYESIVAAKPDLIVTADIADPQHIAKLRALGQTVLVLNNDGYDGVLRDGATLGEALARQDVAADAIAQLQADRAAVSASVANRDSPPKVLLALNPKLDFVAGPGSYADSLLGLVGAENVAANASSMWPHLSREAVINADPDIILVTQSLAGGAELAQAELLATLQGDPIWRELTAVKNGRVAVVDSQLINVPGPRIGDALKAVHAAVNKTQPQ
;
A
#
# COMPACT_ATOMS: atom_id res chain seq x y z
N MET A 1 -21.47 -43.35 50.97
CA MET A 1 -22.12 -42.05 50.66
C MET A 1 -21.17 -41.07 49.95
N ILE A 2 -19.98 -40.78 50.47
CA ILE A 2 -19.06 -39.74 49.95
C ILE A 2 -18.65 -39.92 48.47
N LYS A 3 -18.35 -41.16 48.03
CA LYS A 3 -17.96 -41.43 46.63
C LYS A 3 -19.07 -41.21 45.60
N GLY A 4 -20.34 -41.35 46.00
CA GLY A 4 -21.50 -41.08 45.13
C GLY A 4 -21.72 -39.58 44.95
N PHE A 5 -21.61 -38.83 46.05
CA PHE A 5 -21.70 -37.38 46.05
C PHE A 5 -20.60 -36.72 45.21
N LEU A 6 -19.35 -37.21 45.30
CA LEU A 6 -18.23 -36.67 44.52
C LEU A 6 -18.44 -36.83 42.99
N LYS A 7 -19.03 -37.94 42.55
CA LYS A 7 -19.34 -38.17 41.14
C LYS A 7 -20.43 -37.22 40.64
N VAL A 8 -21.50 -37.03 41.43
CA VAL A 8 -22.57 -36.09 41.09
C VAL A 8 -22.02 -34.66 41.01
N LEU A 9 -21.19 -34.26 41.98
CA LEU A 9 -20.55 -32.94 41.99
C LEU A 9 -19.66 -32.71 40.76
N PHE A 10 -18.81 -33.67 40.40
CA PHE A 10 -17.95 -33.57 39.21
C PHE A 10 -18.75 -33.47 37.92
N THR A 11 -19.82 -34.25 37.79
CA THR A 11 -20.70 -34.21 36.61
C THR A 11 -21.40 -32.86 36.51
N LEU A 12 -21.85 -32.30 37.64
CA LEU A 12 -22.49 -30.99 37.68
C LEU A 12 -21.52 -29.86 37.32
N LEU A 13 -20.26 -29.95 37.78
CA LEU A 13 -19.21 -28.99 37.47
C LEU A 13 -18.82 -29.04 35.98
N ALA A 14 -18.77 -30.23 35.38
CA ALA A 14 -18.55 -30.40 33.95
C ALA A 14 -19.71 -29.82 33.11
N VAL A 15 -20.96 -30.02 33.53
CA VAL A 15 -22.13 -29.42 32.87
C VAL A 15 -22.09 -27.90 32.97
N VAL A 16 -21.77 -27.34 34.13
CA VAL A 16 -21.65 -25.88 34.31
C VAL A 16 -20.52 -25.32 33.43
N ALA A 17 -19.36 -25.97 33.39
CA ALA A 17 -18.26 -25.56 32.51
C ALA A 17 -18.65 -25.64 31.03
N ALA A 18 -19.35 -26.69 30.61
CA ALA A 18 -19.85 -26.82 29.24
C ALA A 18 -20.90 -25.75 28.90
N SER A 19 -21.81 -25.42 29.84
CA SER A 19 -22.79 -24.34 29.66
C SER A 19 -22.12 -22.96 29.60
N LEU A 20 -21.08 -22.72 30.40
CA LEU A 20 -20.29 -21.47 30.33
C LEU A 20 -19.53 -21.36 29.01
N LEU A 21 -18.94 -22.45 28.53
CA LEU A 21 -18.28 -22.48 27.22
C LEU A 21 -19.27 -22.30 26.08
N ALA A 22 -20.45 -22.94 26.16
CA ALA A 22 -21.51 -22.79 25.16
C ALA A 22 -22.08 -21.37 25.14
N TRP A 23 -22.28 -20.75 26.31
CA TRP A 23 -22.71 -19.37 26.42
C TRP A 23 -21.65 -18.41 25.89
N ARG A 24 -20.37 -18.64 26.23
CA ARG A 24 -19.26 -17.82 25.72
C ARG A 24 -19.08 -17.95 24.21
N PHE A 25 -19.30 -19.15 23.67
CA PHE A 25 -19.29 -19.40 22.23
C PHE A 25 -20.50 -18.77 21.54
N TYR A 26 -21.66 -18.74 22.20
CA TYR A 26 -22.86 -18.06 21.71
C TYR A 26 -22.64 -16.55 21.61
N GLU A 27 -22.09 -15.90 22.66
CA GLU A 27 -21.72 -14.48 22.62
C GLU A 27 -20.73 -14.19 21.47
N LEU A 28 -19.67 -14.99 21.34
CA LEU A 28 -18.67 -14.82 20.26
C LEU A 28 -19.22 -15.05 18.84
N TYR A 29 -20.33 -15.77 18.70
CA TYR A 29 -20.93 -16.08 17.39
C TYR A 29 -22.03 -15.07 17.00
N ASP A 30 -22.74 -14.49 17.98
CA ASP A 30 -23.78 -13.48 17.76
C ASP A 30 -23.19 -12.06 17.60
N ASP A 31 -22.06 -11.75 18.26
CA ASP A 31 -21.54 -10.37 18.39
C ASP A 31 -20.88 -9.76 17.12
N HIS A 32 -20.79 -10.51 16.00
CA HIS A 32 -20.12 -10.05 14.78
C HIS A 32 -20.97 -10.28 13.53
N PRO A 33 -21.67 -9.23 13.04
CA PRO A 33 -22.42 -9.30 11.80
C PRO A 33 -21.54 -9.75 10.64
N TRP A 34 -21.93 -10.84 9.98
CA TRP A 34 -21.28 -11.33 8.79
C TRP A 34 -22.29 -11.84 7.79
N THR A 35 -21.95 -11.74 6.50
CA THR A 35 -22.76 -12.26 5.41
C THR A 35 -21.88 -12.90 4.35
N ARG A 36 -22.36 -14.01 3.78
CA ARG A 36 -21.76 -14.63 2.58
C ARG A 36 -22.39 -14.13 1.29
N ASP A 37 -23.46 -13.36 1.44
CA ASP A 37 -24.25 -12.84 0.35
C ASP A 37 -23.79 -11.41 0.08
N GLY A 38 -22.66 -11.29 -0.60
CA GLY A 38 -22.15 -10.01 -1.06
C GLY A 38 -21.72 -10.10 -2.51
N GLN A 39 -21.82 -8.98 -3.22
CA GLN A 39 -21.47 -8.88 -4.63
C GLN A 39 -20.63 -7.64 -4.90
N VAL A 40 -19.58 -7.81 -5.71
CA VAL A 40 -18.82 -6.69 -6.27
C VAL A 40 -19.66 -5.98 -7.32
N ARG A 41 -19.72 -4.65 -7.25
CA ARG A 41 -20.40 -3.77 -8.20
C ARG A 41 -19.48 -2.64 -8.62
N ALA A 42 -19.77 -2.04 -9.75
CA ALA A 42 -19.11 -0.85 -10.27
C ALA A 42 -20.12 -0.08 -11.12
N TYR A 43 -19.82 1.19 -11.43
CA TYR A 43 -20.58 1.92 -12.43
C TYR A 43 -20.29 1.31 -13.81
N VAL A 44 -21.37 0.96 -14.50
CA VAL A 44 -21.32 0.44 -15.87
C VAL A 44 -21.91 1.50 -16.77
N VAL A 45 -21.07 2.06 -17.64
CA VAL A 45 -21.47 3.07 -18.61
C VAL A 45 -21.85 2.36 -19.91
N GLY A 46 -23.14 2.46 -20.28
CA GLY A 46 -23.58 2.04 -21.60
C GLY A 46 -23.07 3.01 -22.65
N ILE A 47 -22.21 2.55 -23.56
CA ILE A 47 -21.69 3.39 -24.65
C ILE A 47 -22.68 3.32 -25.80
N ALA A 48 -23.29 4.46 -26.10
CA ALA A 48 -24.27 4.61 -27.16
C ALA A 48 -23.84 5.63 -28.21
N ALA A 49 -24.22 5.40 -29.46
CA ALA A 49 -24.00 6.36 -30.53
C ALA A 49 -24.96 7.55 -30.43
N ARG A 50 -24.47 8.74 -30.78
CA ARG A 50 -25.27 9.97 -30.81
C ARG A 50 -25.73 10.37 -32.20
N VAL A 51 -25.18 9.71 -33.22
CA VAL A 51 -25.48 9.95 -34.63
C VAL A 51 -25.66 8.60 -35.32
N ASP A 52 -26.39 8.60 -36.43
CA ASP A 52 -26.68 7.38 -37.20
C ASP A 52 -25.62 7.17 -38.28
N GLY A 53 -25.34 5.91 -38.61
CA GLY A 53 -24.51 5.58 -39.77
C GLY A 53 -23.91 4.18 -39.75
N PRO A 54 -23.24 3.78 -40.84
CA PRO A 54 -22.51 2.53 -40.90
C PRO A 54 -21.22 2.63 -40.08
N MET A 55 -20.89 1.57 -39.36
CA MET A 55 -19.67 1.49 -38.56
C MET A 55 -18.49 1.05 -39.42
N VAL A 56 -17.51 1.94 -39.55
CA VAL A 56 -16.35 1.75 -40.43
C VAL A 56 -15.18 1.14 -39.66
N LYS A 57 -15.09 1.42 -38.37
CA LYS A 57 -13.97 0.97 -37.54
C LYS A 57 -14.42 0.67 -36.11
N VAL A 58 -13.92 -0.45 -35.58
CA VAL A 58 -13.99 -0.79 -34.16
C VAL A 58 -12.55 -0.95 -33.69
N SER A 59 -12.11 -0.07 -32.79
CA SER A 59 -10.72 0.02 -32.30
C SER A 59 -10.46 -0.84 -31.05
N VAL A 60 -11.51 -1.43 -30.48
CA VAL A 60 -11.46 -2.18 -29.23
C VAL A 60 -11.93 -3.62 -29.40
N ARG A 61 -11.56 -4.48 -28.46
CA ARG A 61 -12.00 -5.87 -28.35
C ARG A 61 -12.79 -6.07 -27.06
N ASP A 62 -13.62 -7.11 -27.03
CA ASP A 62 -14.33 -7.50 -25.82
C ASP A 62 -13.34 -7.85 -24.69
N ASN A 63 -13.65 -7.44 -23.46
CA ASN A 63 -12.82 -7.59 -22.25
C ASN A 63 -11.47 -6.83 -22.28
N GLN A 64 -11.29 -5.87 -23.18
CA GLN A 64 -10.08 -5.06 -23.27
C GLN A 64 -10.10 -3.88 -22.28
N TRP A 65 -8.93 -3.57 -21.70
CA TRP A 65 -8.71 -2.31 -20.98
C TRP A 65 -8.60 -1.12 -21.93
N VAL A 66 -9.28 -0.02 -21.60
CA VAL A 66 -9.19 1.27 -22.29
C VAL A 66 -8.98 2.39 -21.28
N ASN A 67 -8.26 3.42 -21.68
CA ASN A 67 -8.12 4.65 -20.91
C ASN A 67 -9.20 5.66 -21.34
N ALA A 68 -9.54 6.57 -20.42
CA ALA A 68 -10.40 7.70 -20.75
C ALA A 68 -9.83 8.48 -21.96
N GLY A 69 -10.66 8.72 -22.96
CA GLY A 69 -10.29 9.37 -24.22
C GLY A 69 -9.91 8.42 -25.36
N ASP A 70 -9.69 7.13 -25.11
CA ASP A 70 -9.36 6.18 -26.17
C ASP A 70 -10.53 6.03 -27.17
N LEU A 71 -10.23 5.96 -28.46
CA LEU A 71 -11.23 5.77 -29.52
C LEU A 71 -11.79 4.34 -29.44
N LEU A 72 -13.11 4.21 -29.28
CA LEU A 72 -13.80 2.93 -29.20
C LEU A 72 -14.22 2.44 -30.60
N PHE A 73 -14.97 3.27 -31.31
CA PHE A 73 -15.43 3.00 -32.67
C PHE A 73 -15.68 4.29 -33.45
N GLU A 74 -15.77 4.15 -34.76
CA GLU A 74 -15.96 5.24 -35.71
C GLU A 74 -17.11 4.89 -36.67
N ILE A 75 -18.07 5.80 -36.72
CA ILE A 75 -19.17 5.84 -37.70
C ILE A 75 -18.66 6.58 -38.93
N ASP A 76 -19.10 6.20 -40.13
CA ASP A 76 -18.68 6.83 -41.38
C ASP A 76 -18.83 8.37 -41.33
N PRO A 77 -17.72 9.13 -41.36
CA PRO A 77 -17.77 10.58 -41.24
C PRO A 77 -18.15 11.27 -42.56
N THR A 78 -18.18 10.54 -43.68
CA THR A 78 -18.23 11.12 -45.03
C THR A 78 -19.41 12.06 -45.25
N ASP A 79 -20.60 11.71 -44.75
CA ASP A 79 -21.78 12.57 -44.91
C ASP A 79 -21.75 13.76 -43.95
N TYR A 80 -21.22 13.58 -42.74
CA TYR A 80 -21.04 14.65 -41.76
C TYR A 80 -19.99 15.68 -42.21
N GLU A 81 -18.91 15.26 -42.86
CA GLU A 81 -17.92 16.14 -43.47
C GLU A 81 -18.50 16.99 -44.62
N LYS A 82 -19.43 16.41 -45.40
CA LYS A 82 -20.14 17.18 -46.44
C LYS A 82 -21.07 18.21 -45.82
N GLU A 83 -21.79 17.88 -44.75
CA GLU A 83 -22.65 18.83 -44.05
C GLU A 83 -21.85 19.97 -43.41
N VAL A 84 -20.67 19.70 -42.83
CA VAL A 84 -19.76 20.75 -42.34
C VAL A 84 -19.34 21.68 -43.48
N ARG A 85 -18.93 21.14 -44.63
CA ARG A 85 -18.57 21.95 -45.81
C ARG A 85 -19.75 22.79 -46.33
N ARG A 86 -20.96 22.25 -46.28
CA ARG A 86 -22.18 22.95 -46.68
C ARG A 86 -22.50 24.12 -45.73
N ALA A 87 -22.42 23.89 -44.43
CA ALA A 87 -22.64 24.92 -43.41
C ALA A 87 -21.56 26.03 -43.47
N GLU A 88 -20.31 25.66 -43.71
CA GLU A 88 -19.21 26.62 -43.88
C GLU A 88 -19.41 27.52 -45.11
N ALA A 89 -19.83 26.95 -46.24
CA ALA A 89 -20.17 27.71 -47.44
C ALA A 89 -21.38 28.64 -47.23
N ALA A 90 -22.38 28.22 -46.45
CA ALA A 90 -23.52 29.05 -46.09
C ALA A 90 -23.09 30.24 -45.20
N LEU A 91 -22.26 29.99 -44.19
CA LEU A 91 -21.69 31.04 -43.34
C LEU A 91 -20.88 32.07 -44.15
N GLU A 92 -20.06 31.62 -45.09
CA GLU A 92 -19.28 32.51 -45.95
C GLU A 92 -20.19 33.37 -46.84
N ARG A 93 -21.32 32.81 -47.30
CA ARG A 93 -22.36 33.59 -48.01
C ARG A 93 -22.92 34.69 -47.13
N TYR A 94 -23.29 34.40 -45.88
CA TYR A 94 -23.82 35.40 -44.93
C TYR A 94 -22.80 36.50 -44.64
N LYS A 95 -21.53 36.11 -44.40
CA LYS A 95 -20.42 37.06 -44.19
C LYS A 95 -20.23 38.00 -45.38
N THR A 96 -20.28 37.45 -46.60
CA THR A 96 -20.15 38.24 -47.83
C THR A 96 -21.30 39.25 -47.97
N VAL A 97 -22.54 38.84 -47.71
CA VAL A 97 -23.72 39.72 -47.76
C VAL A 97 -23.60 40.85 -46.73
N ALA A 98 -23.28 40.53 -45.48
CA ALA A 98 -23.10 41.52 -44.43
C ALA A 98 -21.94 42.48 -44.72
N ALA A 99 -20.82 41.99 -45.28
CA ALA A 99 -19.68 42.82 -45.65
C ALA A 99 -20.04 43.84 -46.75
N ASN A 100 -20.77 43.40 -47.77
CA ASN A 100 -21.26 44.29 -48.83
C ASN A 100 -22.22 45.36 -48.28
N LEU A 101 -23.15 44.98 -47.41
CA LEU A 101 -24.07 45.91 -46.76
C LEU A 101 -23.34 46.89 -45.84
N LYS A 102 -22.34 46.43 -45.08
CA LYS A 102 -21.51 47.29 -44.23
C LYS A 102 -20.84 48.40 -45.03
N LEU A 103 -20.22 48.05 -46.17
CA LEU A 103 -19.58 49.03 -47.05
C LEU A 103 -20.59 50.04 -47.62
N GLU A 104 -21.81 49.61 -47.92
CA GLU A 104 -22.88 50.49 -48.39
C GLU A 104 -23.37 51.43 -47.27
N VAL A 105 -23.53 50.93 -46.04
CA VAL A 105 -23.87 51.74 -44.85
C VAL A 105 -22.79 52.80 -44.60
N GLU A 106 -21.51 52.42 -44.62
CA GLU A 106 -20.39 53.34 -44.43
C GLU A 106 -20.35 54.43 -45.52
N ARG A 107 -20.56 54.04 -46.78
CA ARG A 107 -20.63 54.98 -47.90
C ARG A 107 -21.78 55.98 -47.71
N ARG A 108 -22.98 55.49 -47.41
CA ARG A 108 -24.18 56.34 -47.26
C ARG A 108 -24.19 57.19 -46.00
N ARG A 109 -23.55 56.74 -44.91
CA ARG A 109 -23.41 57.52 -43.67
C ARG A 109 -22.78 58.89 -43.93
N SER A 110 -21.76 58.95 -44.81
CA SER A 110 -21.14 60.23 -45.20
C SER A 110 -22.09 61.16 -45.98
N LEU A 111 -23.01 60.60 -46.77
CA LEU A 111 -23.98 61.36 -47.58
C LEU A 111 -25.15 61.89 -46.75
N VAL A 112 -25.58 61.16 -45.70
CA VAL A 112 -26.58 61.65 -44.73
C VAL A 112 -26.07 62.91 -44.04
N SER A 113 -24.79 62.93 -43.64
CA SER A 113 -24.19 64.11 -42.98
C SER A 113 -24.11 65.35 -43.87
N GLN A 114 -24.26 65.18 -45.19
CA GLN A 114 -24.32 66.24 -46.19
C GLN A 114 -25.76 66.58 -46.63
N GLU A 115 -26.78 66.03 -45.98
CA GLU A 115 -28.21 66.17 -46.30
C GLU A 115 -28.59 65.71 -47.72
N LEU A 116 -27.80 64.81 -48.33
CA LEU A 116 -27.99 64.36 -49.72
C LEU A 116 -28.93 63.14 -49.87
N ILE A 117 -29.30 62.47 -48.78
CA ILE A 117 -30.21 61.31 -48.78
C ILE A 117 -31.20 61.37 -47.59
N SER A 118 -32.37 60.74 -47.75
CA SER A 118 -33.39 60.62 -46.69
C SER A 118 -32.90 59.76 -45.51
N LEU A 119 -33.25 60.17 -44.29
CA LEU A 119 -32.96 59.43 -43.05
C LEU A 119 -33.63 58.05 -43.03
N GLU A 120 -34.85 57.95 -43.56
CA GLU A 120 -35.63 56.71 -43.66
C GLU A 120 -34.87 55.65 -44.47
N ASN A 121 -34.41 56.01 -45.67
CA ASN A 121 -33.63 55.11 -46.52
C ASN A 121 -32.30 54.66 -45.89
N PHE A 122 -31.71 55.48 -45.02
CA PHE A 122 -30.49 55.09 -44.29
C PHE A 122 -30.81 54.12 -43.15
N GLN A 123 -31.89 54.37 -42.40
CA GLN A 123 -32.37 53.49 -41.33
C GLN A 123 -32.77 52.11 -41.87
N ASP A 124 -33.42 52.04 -43.03
CA ASP A 124 -33.75 50.77 -43.69
C ASP A 124 -32.51 49.96 -44.07
N LEU A 125 -31.47 50.62 -44.57
CA LEU A 125 -30.20 49.97 -44.91
C LEU A 125 -29.45 49.52 -43.65
N GLU A 126 -29.46 50.33 -42.59
CA GLU A 126 -28.87 49.97 -41.30
C GLU A 126 -29.59 48.76 -40.69
N ALA A 127 -30.93 48.70 -40.78
CA ALA A 127 -31.72 47.54 -40.37
C ALA A 127 -31.38 46.28 -41.18
N GLN A 128 -31.24 46.39 -42.52
CA GLN A 128 -30.79 45.28 -43.37
C GLN A 128 -29.38 44.79 -43.01
N TYR A 129 -28.47 45.70 -42.66
CA TYR A 129 -27.15 45.32 -42.19
C TYR A 129 -27.23 44.55 -40.86
N VAL A 130 -28.03 45.04 -39.89
CA VAL A 130 -28.23 44.37 -38.60
C VAL A 130 -28.83 42.97 -38.80
N GLU A 131 -29.79 42.80 -39.71
CA GLU A 131 -30.35 41.50 -40.10
C GLU A 131 -29.28 40.58 -40.67
N ALA A 132 -28.46 41.07 -41.61
CA ALA A 132 -27.36 40.28 -42.17
C ALA A 132 -26.29 39.90 -41.14
N VAL A 133 -26.06 40.73 -40.10
CA VAL A 133 -25.20 40.36 -38.96
C VAL A 133 -25.85 39.26 -38.13
N ALA A 134 -27.18 39.30 -37.93
CA ALA A 134 -27.89 38.23 -37.24
C ALA A 134 -27.82 36.90 -38.03
N ASP A 135 -27.88 36.93 -39.35
CA ASP A 135 -27.71 35.76 -40.22
C ASP A 135 -26.32 35.12 -40.09
N ILE A 136 -25.26 35.90 -39.83
CA ILE A 136 -23.94 35.35 -39.53
C ILE A 136 -24.02 34.48 -38.27
N ALA A 137 -24.68 34.95 -37.21
CA ALA A 137 -24.82 34.18 -35.97
C ALA A 137 -25.62 32.89 -36.19
N VAL A 138 -26.64 32.91 -37.06
CA VAL A 138 -27.37 31.69 -37.47
C VAL A 138 -26.43 30.71 -38.20
N GLY A 139 -25.65 31.19 -39.16
CA GLY A 139 -24.68 30.36 -39.89
C GLY A 139 -23.57 29.79 -39.01
N GLU A 140 -23.13 30.54 -37.98
CA GLU A 140 -22.16 30.06 -36.99
C GLU A 140 -22.74 28.91 -36.16
N ALA A 141 -23.99 29.04 -35.70
CA ALA A 141 -24.68 27.99 -34.95
C ALA A 141 -24.91 26.71 -35.79
N GLU A 142 -25.27 26.86 -37.07
CA GLU A 142 -25.42 25.73 -38.00
C GLU A 142 -24.07 25.01 -38.24
N LEU A 143 -22.99 25.77 -38.42
CA LEU A 143 -21.65 25.20 -38.57
C LEU A 143 -21.18 24.49 -37.29
N GLU A 144 -21.47 25.06 -36.12
CA GLU A 144 -21.15 24.43 -34.83
C GLU A 144 -21.89 23.10 -34.67
N LEU A 145 -23.19 23.05 -34.98
CA LEU A 145 -23.99 21.83 -34.94
C LEU A 145 -23.44 20.76 -35.91
N ALA A 146 -23.10 21.15 -37.14
CA ALA A 146 -22.53 20.22 -38.12
C ALA A 146 -21.18 19.66 -37.65
N ARG A 147 -20.31 20.50 -37.05
CA ARG A 147 -19.04 20.08 -36.48
C ARG A 147 -19.21 19.17 -35.27
N LEU A 148 -20.22 19.43 -34.44
CA LEU A 148 -20.55 18.59 -33.28
C LEU A 148 -21.01 17.20 -33.74
N ASN A 149 -21.88 17.13 -34.75
CA ASN A 149 -22.31 15.86 -35.33
C ASN A 149 -21.15 15.10 -35.96
N LEU A 150 -20.23 15.79 -36.65
CA LEU A 150 -18.99 15.19 -37.14
C LEU A 150 -18.11 14.66 -36.00
N ASN A 151 -18.00 15.37 -34.89
CA ASN A 151 -17.25 14.88 -33.73
C ASN A 151 -17.91 13.64 -33.11
N TYR A 152 -19.25 13.58 -33.10
CA TYR A 152 -20.01 12.43 -32.60
C TYR A 152 -19.89 11.15 -33.45
N THR A 153 -19.27 11.23 -34.64
CA THR A 153 -18.94 10.02 -35.40
C THR A 153 -17.82 9.22 -34.76
N GLN A 154 -16.94 9.89 -34.01
CA GLN A 154 -15.88 9.27 -33.21
C GLN A 154 -16.35 9.15 -31.77
N VAL A 155 -16.50 7.92 -31.29
CA VAL A 155 -16.94 7.66 -29.92
C VAL A 155 -15.76 7.21 -29.09
N ASN A 156 -15.38 8.04 -28.11
CA ASN A 156 -14.28 7.80 -27.19
C ASN A 156 -14.76 7.28 -25.83
N ALA A 157 -13.86 6.65 -25.08
CA ALA A 157 -14.12 6.16 -23.74
C ALA A 157 -14.29 7.34 -22.76
N PRO A 158 -15.43 7.46 -22.04
CA PRO A 158 -15.62 8.53 -21.04
C PRO A 158 -14.80 8.33 -19.76
N VAL A 159 -14.46 7.09 -19.42
CA VAL A 159 -13.72 6.68 -18.21
C VAL A 159 -12.71 5.59 -18.54
N SER A 160 -11.70 5.41 -17.69
CA SER A 160 -10.76 4.29 -17.83
C SER A 160 -11.36 3.02 -17.23
N GLY A 161 -11.29 1.91 -17.96
CA GLY A 161 -11.98 0.69 -17.53
C GLY A 161 -11.94 -0.45 -18.52
N TYR A 162 -12.81 -1.44 -18.30
CA TYR A 162 -12.90 -2.63 -19.15
C TYR A 162 -14.15 -2.58 -20.02
N ILE A 163 -13.97 -2.84 -21.32
CA ILE A 163 -15.07 -3.03 -22.26
C ILE A 163 -15.64 -4.43 -22.09
N THR A 164 -16.97 -4.54 -22.05
CA THR A 164 -17.70 -5.80 -21.93
C THR A 164 -18.92 -5.78 -22.85
N ASN A 165 -19.37 -6.96 -23.27
CA ASN A 165 -20.54 -7.13 -24.11
C ASN A 165 -20.45 -6.35 -25.43
N LEU A 166 -19.30 -6.44 -26.11
CA LEU A 166 -19.12 -5.88 -27.45
C LEU A 166 -19.90 -6.71 -28.48
N GLU A 167 -21.11 -6.27 -28.84
CA GLU A 167 -22.00 -7.02 -29.75
C GLU A 167 -21.87 -6.59 -31.22
N VAL A 168 -21.05 -5.57 -31.51
CA VAL A 168 -21.05 -4.91 -32.82
C VAL A 168 -19.77 -5.13 -33.62
N THR A 169 -19.93 -5.20 -34.94
CA THR A 169 -18.85 -5.48 -35.90
C THR A 169 -18.75 -4.37 -36.96
N VAL A 170 -17.58 -4.28 -37.60
CA VAL A 170 -17.41 -3.40 -38.77
C VAL A 170 -18.44 -3.78 -39.86
N GLY A 171 -19.11 -2.77 -40.42
CA GLY A 171 -20.19 -2.93 -41.40
C GLY A 171 -21.60 -2.96 -40.81
N SER A 172 -21.74 -3.06 -39.47
CA SER A 172 -23.04 -2.91 -38.81
C SER A 172 -23.55 -1.47 -38.94
N TYR A 173 -24.86 -1.30 -39.13
CA TYR A 173 -25.51 0.01 -39.09
C TYR A 173 -25.92 0.34 -37.65
N VAL A 174 -25.58 1.53 -37.19
CA VAL A 174 -25.79 1.99 -35.82
C VAL A 174 -26.87 3.06 -35.80
N HIS A 175 -27.76 2.96 -34.80
CA HIS A 175 -28.78 3.97 -34.54
C HIS A 175 -28.49 4.78 -33.28
N THR A 176 -28.96 6.02 -33.27
CA THR A 176 -28.82 6.98 -32.18
C THR A 176 -29.51 6.44 -30.92
N GLY A 177 -28.79 6.47 -29.80
CA GLY A 177 -29.25 5.96 -28.49
C GLY A 177 -29.12 4.45 -28.33
N GLN A 178 -28.69 3.71 -29.36
CA GLN A 178 -28.42 2.27 -29.24
C GLN A 178 -27.14 2.04 -28.43
N SER A 179 -27.24 1.31 -27.31
CA SER A 179 -26.09 0.87 -26.53
C SER A 179 -25.37 -0.26 -27.27
N LEU A 180 -24.09 -0.06 -27.60
CA LEU A 180 -23.30 -1.00 -28.42
C LEU A 180 -22.33 -1.84 -27.59
N MET A 181 -21.95 -1.34 -26.41
CA MET A 181 -21.06 -2.01 -25.46
C MET A 181 -21.24 -1.41 -24.07
N ALA A 182 -20.77 -2.13 -23.06
CA ALA A 182 -20.76 -1.71 -21.67
C ALA A 182 -19.31 -1.46 -21.22
N LEU A 183 -19.04 -0.28 -20.68
CA LEU A 183 -17.74 0.08 -20.12
C LEU A 183 -17.82 0.06 -18.59
N VAL A 184 -17.09 -0.84 -17.96
CA VAL A 184 -17.00 -0.95 -16.50
C VAL A 184 -15.93 0.01 -15.99
N ASP A 185 -16.33 1.01 -15.20
CA ASP A 185 -15.41 2.00 -14.63
C ASP A 185 -14.54 1.37 -13.53
N ALA A 186 -13.24 1.27 -13.79
CA ALA A 186 -12.30 0.62 -12.90
C ALA A 186 -12.00 1.41 -11.63
N SER A 187 -12.31 2.70 -11.59
CA SER A 187 -12.14 3.54 -10.40
C SER A 187 -13.33 3.47 -9.44
N SER A 188 -14.42 2.82 -9.85
CA SER A 188 -15.70 2.88 -9.16
C SER A 188 -16.14 1.60 -8.46
N PHE A 189 -15.22 0.68 -8.15
CA PHE A 189 -15.62 -0.57 -7.51
C PHE A 189 -16.12 -0.37 -6.07
N TRP A 190 -17.29 -0.94 -5.76
CA TRP A 190 -17.82 -1.08 -4.41
C TRP A 190 -18.37 -2.49 -4.18
N ILE A 191 -18.60 -2.85 -2.92
CA ILE A 191 -19.21 -4.12 -2.54
C ILE A 191 -20.62 -3.84 -2.02
N SER A 192 -21.60 -4.59 -2.50
CA SER A 192 -22.94 -4.63 -1.92
C SER A 192 -23.08 -5.93 -1.14
N ALA A 193 -23.04 -5.82 0.18
CA ALA A 193 -23.19 -6.95 1.10
C ALA A 193 -24.59 -6.96 1.70
N TYR A 194 -25.30 -8.08 1.63
CA TYR A 194 -26.68 -8.21 2.07
C TYR A 194 -26.71 -8.81 3.49
N PHE A 195 -26.88 -7.95 4.50
CA PHE A 195 -26.97 -8.34 5.91
C PHE A 195 -28.42 -8.56 6.33
N LYS A 196 -28.67 -9.42 7.33
CA LYS A 196 -30.04 -9.62 7.84
C LYS A 196 -30.51 -8.36 8.56
N GLU A 197 -31.81 -8.13 8.52
CA GLU A 197 -32.48 -7.03 9.21
C GLU A 197 -32.18 -6.99 10.72
N THR A 198 -32.01 -8.16 11.35
CA THR A 198 -31.62 -8.30 12.76
C THR A 198 -30.25 -7.72 13.06
N ASP A 199 -29.33 -7.81 12.09
CA ASP A 199 -27.92 -7.49 12.30
C ASP A 199 -27.66 -5.99 12.05
N LEU A 200 -28.60 -5.29 11.39
CA LEU A 200 -28.45 -3.87 11.01
C LEU A 200 -28.25 -2.90 12.18
N GLN A 201 -28.75 -3.24 13.37
CA GLN A 201 -28.61 -2.37 14.55
C GLN A 201 -27.14 -2.24 14.99
N GLU A 202 -26.32 -3.22 14.64
CA GLU A 202 -24.90 -3.31 14.98
C GLU A 202 -24.00 -2.74 13.89
N ILE A 203 -24.55 -2.42 12.71
CA ILE A 203 -23.81 -1.87 11.57
C ILE A 203 -23.97 -0.34 11.54
N LYS A 204 -22.85 0.38 11.48
CA LYS A 204 -22.82 1.83 11.33
C LYS A 204 -21.98 2.24 10.11
N PRO A 205 -22.32 3.36 9.45
CA PRO A 205 -21.42 4.00 8.49
C PRO A 205 -20.08 4.33 9.16
N GLY A 206 -18.98 3.94 8.51
CA GLY A 206 -17.61 4.05 9.04
C GLY A 206 -17.02 2.75 9.56
N ASP A 207 -17.85 1.73 9.83
CA ASP A 207 -17.37 0.46 10.38
C ASP A 207 -16.39 -0.22 9.43
N ARG A 208 -15.35 -0.83 10.00
CA ARG A 208 -14.34 -1.56 9.25
C ARG A 208 -14.81 -2.98 8.96
N VAL A 209 -14.64 -3.40 7.72
CA VAL A 209 -15.06 -4.72 7.27
C VAL A 209 -13.90 -5.48 6.65
N ARG A 210 -13.86 -6.78 6.95
CA ARG A 210 -13.03 -7.75 6.27
C ARG A 210 -13.83 -8.35 5.11
N VAL A 211 -13.24 -8.30 3.92
CA VAL A 211 -13.86 -8.81 2.70
C VAL A 211 -13.03 -9.97 2.17
N VAL A 212 -13.69 -11.08 1.89
CA VAL A 212 -13.10 -12.29 1.33
C VAL A 212 -13.77 -12.59 -0.01
N LEU A 213 -12.99 -12.67 -1.08
CA LEU A 213 -13.49 -13.11 -2.39
C LEU A 213 -13.70 -14.62 -2.39
N MET A 214 -14.76 -15.09 -3.03
CA MET A 214 -15.01 -16.53 -3.16
C MET A 214 -13.97 -17.25 -4.04
N GLY A 215 -13.31 -16.53 -4.95
CA GLY A 215 -12.22 -17.09 -5.77
C GLY A 215 -10.89 -17.19 -5.03
N ASP A 216 -10.63 -16.23 -4.12
CA ASP A 216 -9.33 -16.02 -3.47
C ASP A 216 -9.53 -15.97 -1.94
N PHE A 217 -9.72 -17.16 -1.35
CA PHE A 217 -10.02 -17.28 0.09
C PHE A 217 -8.84 -16.92 1.01
N PHE A 218 -7.61 -16.91 0.49
CA PHE A 218 -6.40 -16.83 1.31
C PHE A 218 -5.88 -15.40 1.55
N GLU A 219 -6.41 -14.41 0.83
CA GLU A 219 -6.00 -13.01 0.96
C GLU A 219 -7.22 -12.10 1.18
N PRO A 220 -7.67 -11.92 2.44
CA PRO A 220 -8.73 -10.97 2.75
C PRO A 220 -8.22 -9.54 2.51
N PHE A 221 -9.05 -8.69 1.91
CA PHE A 221 -8.81 -7.25 1.85
C PHE A 221 -9.80 -6.51 2.73
N HIS A 222 -9.52 -5.24 2.99
CA HIS A 222 -10.25 -4.44 3.96
C HIS A 222 -11.17 -3.45 3.24
N GLY A 223 -12.26 -3.09 3.90
CA GLY A 223 -13.19 -2.09 3.41
C GLY A 223 -13.80 -1.28 4.55
N GLU A 224 -14.62 -0.31 4.18
CA GLU A 224 -15.37 0.55 5.10
C GLU A 224 -16.83 0.59 4.68
N VAL A 225 -17.73 0.53 5.66
CA VAL A 225 -19.16 0.72 5.42
C VAL A 225 -19.39 2.18 5.02
N GLU A 226 -19.74 2.39 3.76
CA GLU A 226 -20.05 3.73 3.23
C GLU A 226 -21.48 4.12 3.58
N SER A 227 -22.42 3.20 3.40
CA SER A 227 -23.84 3.44 3.68
C SER A 227 -24.63 2.15 3.82
N ILE A 228 -25.78 2.26 4.49
CA ILE A 228 -26.78 1.20 4.64
C ILE A 228 -28.00 1.62 3.81
N SER A 229 -28.54 0.71 2.99
CA SER A 229 -29.72 1.03 2.17
C SER A 229 -30.95 1.30 3.03
N TRP A 230 -31.69 2.35 2.68
CA TRP A 230 -32.93 2.77 3.36
C TRP A 230 -34.16 1.99 2.92
N GLY A 231 -34.02 1.10 1.94
CA GLY A 231 -35.12 0.28 1.46
C GLY A 231 -34.65 -0.85 0.58
N ILE A 232 -35.47 -1.89 0.54
CA ILE A 232 -35.41 -2.95 -0.46
C ILE A 232 -36.79 -3.07 -1.08
N PHE A 233 -36.85 -3.37 -2.37
CA PHE A 233 -38.11 -3.81 -2.96
C PHE A 233 -38.39 -5.21 -2.43
N ARG A 234 -39.58 -5.41 -1.85
CA ARG A 234 -40.00 -6.76 -1.48
C ARG A 234 -40.30 -7.49 -2.79
N GLU A 235 -39.68 -8.66 -2.96
CA GLU A 235 -39.95 -9.59 -4.06
C GLU A 235 -41.42 -10.12 -4.07
N ASP A 236 -42.26 -9.62 -3.16
CA ASP A 236 -43.70 -9.90 -3.03
C ASP A 236 -44.62 -8.99 -3.86
N GLY A 237 -44.07 -8.23 -4.82
CA GLY A 237 -44.85 -7.69 -5.93
C GLY A 237 -45.01 -6.18 -6.02
N SER A 238 -43.96 -5.39 -5.73
CA SER A 238 -43.93 -3.98 -6.13
C SER A 238 -43.14 -3.78 -7.44
N ILE A 239 -43.89 -3.67 -8.54
CA ILE A 239 -43.61 -3.01 -9.84
C ILE A 239 -42.14 -3.02 -10.33
N ASN A 240 -41.82 -3.97 -11.24
CA ASN A 240 -40.73 -3.80 -12.20
C ASN A 240 -41.20 -2.89 -13.35
N SER A 241 -40.44 -1.82 -13.62
CA SER A 241 -40.76 -0.76 -14.59
C SER A 241 -40.79 -1.19 -16.08
N ALA A 242 -40.78 -2.49 -16.40
CA ALA A 242 -40.61 -2.96 -17.78
C ALA A 242 -41.72 -3.86 -18.34
N THR A 243 -42.62 -4.46 -17.52
CA THR A 243 -43.69 -5.32 -18.05
C THR A 243 -44.90 -5.39 -17.12
N GLN A 244 -46.05 -4.91 -17.61
CA GLN A 244 -47.32 -4.76 -16.87
C GLN A 244 -48.17 -6.05 -16.79
N LEU A 245 -47.63 -7.18 -16.32
CA LEU A 245 -48.46 -8.34 -15.95
C LEU A 245 -47.94 -9.03 -14.68
N PRO A 246 -48.80 -9.29 -13.68
CA PRO A 246 -48.41 -9.94 -12.44
C PRO A 246 -48.17 -11.44 -12.67
N MET A 247 -47.01 -11.92 -12.22
CA MET A 247 -46.71 -13.35 -12.12
C MET A 247 -46.67 -13.74 -10.64
N VAL A 248 -47.65 -14.53 -10.21
CA VAL A 248 -47.77 -15.03 -8.83
C VAL A 248 -47.07 -16.38 -8.73
N ARG A 249 -46.19 -16.56 -7.73
CA ARG A 249 -45.76 -17.88 -7.25
C ARG A 249 -46.06 -17.98 -5.74
N PRO A 250 -46.48 -19.16 -5.24
CA PRO A 250 -47.04 -19.29 -3.89
C PRO A 250 -45.98 -19.18 -2.78
N THR A 251 -46.31 -18.41 -1.74
CA THR A 251 -45.59 -18.30 -0.47
C THR A 251 -45.76 -19.56 0.39
N VAL A 252 -44.71 -19.90 1.13
CA VAL A 252 -44.81 -20.82 2.27
C VAL A 252 -44.68 -19.97 3.55
N ASP A 253 -45.83 -19.48 4.04
CA ASP A 253 -45.96 -18.41 5.03
C ASP A 253 -45.73 -18.78 6.52
N TRP A 254 -45.11 -19.91 6.85
CA TRP A 254 -44.98 -20.33 8.27
C TRP A 254 -43.60 -20.11 8.91
N VAL A 255 -42.63 -19.53 8.19
CA VAL A 255 -41.34 -19.08 8.78
C VAL A 255 -41.07 -17.64 8.33
N ARG A 256 -41.11 -16.69 9.27
CA ARG A 256 -40.65 -15.31 9.00
C ARG A 256 -39.13 -15.32 8.94
N LEU A 257 -38.57 -15.25 7.74
CA LEU A 257 -37.14 -15.00 7.53
C LEU A 257 -36.88 -13.50 7.63
N ALA A 258 -35.80 -13.11 8.31
CA ALA A 258 -35.33 -11.74 8.29
C ALA A 258 -35.02 -11.33 6.84
N GLN A 259 -35.48 -10.15 6.44
CA GLN A 259 -35.13 -9.60 5.13
C GLN A 259 -33.65 -9.24 5.12
N ARG A 260 -33.05 -9.17 3.92
CA ARG A 260 -31.65 -8.73 3.79
C ARG A 260 -31.57 -7.35 3.19
N PHE A 261 -30.82 -6.47 3.84
CA PHE A 261 -30.62 -5.10 3.40
C PHE A 261 -29.20 -4.95 2.83
N PRO A 262 -29.05 -4.32 1.65
CA PRO A 262 -27.74 -4.05 1.08
C PRO A 262 -27.02 -2.98 1.89
N VAL A 263 -25.82 -3.32 2.33
CA VAL A 263 -24.82 -2.43 2.91
C VAL A 263 -23.75 -2.19 1.85
N ARG A 264 -23.50 -0.93 1.52
CA ARG A 264 -22.50 -0.51 0.55
C ARG A 264 -21.17 -0.35 1.26
N ILE A 265 -20.16 -1.04 0.76
CA ILE A 265 -18.81 -1.09 1.31
C ILE A 265 -17.84 -0.56 0.27
N ARG A 266 -17.02 0.40 0.68
CA ARG A 266 -15.93 0.94 -0.11
C ARG A 266 -14.65 0.15 0.19
N PRO A 267 -14.01 -0.46 -0.82
CA PRO A 267 -12.74 -1.14 -0.63
C PRO A 267 -11.61 -0.16 -0.23
N ILE A 268 -10.66 -0.63 0.58
CA ILE A 268 -9.49 0.13 1.03
C ILE A 268 -8.23 -0.69 0.80
N ASN A 269 -7.20 -0.07 0.21
CA ASN A 269 -5.89 -0.68 -0.04
C ASN A 269 -6.00 -2.05 -0.71
N LEU A 270 -6.58 -2.10 -1.91
CA LEU A 270 -6.56 -3.35 -2.68
C LEU A 270 -5.11 -3.76 -3.00
N PRO A 271 -4.72 -4.98 -2.65
CA PRO A 271 -3.49 -5.60 -3.15
C PRO A 271 -3.43 -5.58 -4.69
N ALA A 272 -2.26 -5.32 -5.26
CA ALA A 272 -2.08 -5.17 -6.71
C ALA A 272 -2.38 -6.45 -7.52
N ASN A 273 -2.40 -7.61 -6.87
CA ASN A 273 -2.75 -8.92 -7.44
C ASN A 273 -4.28 -9.16 -7.51
N ILE A 274 -5.10 -8.38 -6.80
CA ILE A 274 -6.56 -8.56 -6.77
C ILE A 274 -7.22 -7.70 -7.83
N GLN A 275 -7.77 -8.35 -8.86
CA GLN A 275 -8.60 -7.70 -9.88
C GLN A 275 -10.08 -7.97 -9.60
N LEU A 276 -10.78 -6.92 -9.17
CA LEU A 276 -12.22 -6.98 -8.95
C LEU A 276 -12.98 -7.08 -10.28
N ARG A 277 -14.02 -7.92 -10.30
CA ARG A 277 -14.95 -8.05 -11.42
C ARG A 277 -16.37 -7.88 -10.92
N VAL A 278 -17.16 -7.11 -11.67
CA VAL A 278 -18.59 -6.93 -11.37
C VAL A 278 -19.28 -8.30 -11.33
N GLY A 279 -20.06 -8.52 -10.27
CA GLY A 279 -20.79 -9.77 -10.04
C GLY A 279 -20.02 -10.84 -9.24
N GLN A 280 -18.75 -10.62 -8.88
CA GLN A 280 -18.03 -11.55 -7.99
C GLN A 280 -18.70 -11.67 -6.63
N THR A 281 -18.84 -12.91 -6.16
CA THR A 281 -19.34 -13.20 -4.82
C THR A 281 -18.28 -12.92 -3.77
N VAL A 282 -18.65 -12.18 -2.73
CA VAL A 282 -17.81 -11.87 -1.58
C VAL A 282 -18.52 -12.22 -0.29
N SER A 283 -17.73 -12.70 0.68
CA SER A 283 -18.16 -12.77 2.08
C SER A 283 -17.62 -11.55 2.81
N VAL A 284 -18.47 -10.91 3.59
CA VAL A 284 -18.14 -9.71 4.37
C VAL A 284 -18.39 -10.00 5.84
N MET A 285 -17.42 -9.64 6.67
CA MET A 285 -17.51 -9.68 8.11
C MET A 285 -17.18 -8.31 8.66
N ILE A 286 -18.03 -7.78 9.52
CA ILE A 286 -17.73 -6.58 10.30
C ILE A 286 -16.84 -7.01 11.46
N ASP A 287 -15.69 -6.38 11.60
CA ASP A 287 -14.72 -6.75 12.63
C ASP A 287 -14.33 -5.53 13.49
N PRO A 288 -14.81 -5.46 14.74
CA PRO A 288 -14.45 -4.41 15.69
C PRO A 288 -12.97 -4.41 16.08
N ILE A 289 -12.27 -5.56 15.98
CA ILE A 289 -10.84 -5.67 16.29
C ILE A 289 -10.03 -4.94 15.21
N LEU A 290 -10.45 -5.03 13.94
CA LEU A 290 -9.87 -4.22 12.86
C LEU A 290 -10.11 -2.72 13.08
N GLU A 291 -11.23 -2.34 13.66
CA GLU A 291 -11.48 -0.94 14.04
C GLU A 291 -10.47 -0.46 15.08
N SER A 292 -10.14 -1.28 16.09
CA SER A 292 -9.12 -0.93 17.10
C SER A 292 -7.69 -0.88 16.56
N GLU A 293 -7.31 -1.81 15.68
CA GLU A 293 -5.98 -1.83 15.03
C GLU A 293 -5.84 -0.70 14.00
N PHE A 294 -6.93 -0.35 13.30
CA PHE A 294 -6.94 0.72 12.31
C PHE A 294 -7.09 2.09 12.96
N GLU A 295 -7.85 2.26 14.04
CA GLU A 295 -7.85 3.49 14.85
C GLU A 295 -6.50 3.66 15.56
N ALA A 296 -5.81 2.59 15.96
CA ALA A 296 -4.42 2.69 16.38
C ALA A 296 -3.51 3.16 15.23
N LYS A 297 -3.62 2.58 14.02
CA LYS A 297 -2.85 3.00 12.84
C LYS A 297 -3.23 4.38 12.31
N LYS A 298 -4.49 4.79 12.42
CA LYS A 298 -5.04 6.08 12.01
C LYS A 298 -4.76 7.15 13.05
N ALA A 299 -4.78 6.85 14.35
CA ALA A 299 -4.27 7.76 15.38
C ALA A 299 -2.75 7.97 15.21
N VAL A 300 -2.01 6.94 14.78
CA VAL A 300 -0.61 7.08 14.35
C VAL A 300 -0.52 7.89 13.05
N ALA A 301 -1.43 7.75 12.08
CA ALA A 301 -1.42 8.50 10.82
C ALA A 301 -1.93 9.96 10.92
N ASP A 302 -2.88 10.25 11.80
CA ASP A 302 -3.37 11.60 12.10
C ASP A 302 -2.38 12.34 13.02
N LYS A 303 -1.65 11.63 13.88
CA LYS A 303 -0.44 12.17 14.53
C LYS A 303 0.67 12.51 13.51
N ARG A 304 0.83 11.74 12.42
CA ARG A 304 1.77 12.06 11.32
C ARG A 304 1.45 13.38 10.60
N ALA A 305 0.25 13.96 10.73
CA ALA A 305 -0.11 15.23 10.09
C ALA A 305 0.35 16.47 10.89
N VAL A 306 0.75 16.31 12.16
CA VAL A 306 1.31 17.41 12.97
C VAL A 306 2.83 17.26 13.01
N LEU A 307 3.47 17.44 11.86
CA LEU A 307 4.90 17.68 11.79
C LEU A 307 5.17 19.06 12.40
N THR A 308 5.52 19.11 13.69
CA THR A 308 6.00 20.35 14.30
C THR A 308 7.32 20.74 13.63
N ASP A 309 7.31 21.90 12.98
CA ASP A 309 8.43 22.46 12.20
C ASP A 309 9.52 23.05 13.11
N ASP A 310 10.02 22.24 14.06
CA ASP A 310 10.97 22.64 15.11
C ASP A 310 12.44 22.58 14.63
N PHE A 311 12.71 23.20 13.47
CA PHE A 311 14.05 23.34 12.89
C PHE A 311 14.47 24.82 12.86
N PRO A 312 15.77 25.16 13.01
CA PRO A 312 16.94 24.28 13.04
C PRO A 312 17.13 23.51 14.35
N LYS A 313 17.62 22.28 14.25
CA LYS A 313 17.77 21.35 15.38
C LYS A 313 19.20 20.83 15.50
N THR A 314 19.73 20.80 16.71
CA THR A 314 21.07 20.25 16.99
C THR A 314 20.93 18.95 17.77
N LEU A 315 21.52 17.88 17.24
CA LEU A 315 21.51 16.54 17.81
C LEU A 315 22.93 16.10 18.14
N THR A 316 23.07 15.28 19.17
CA THR A 316 24.33 14.59 19.45
C THR A 316 24.32 13.26 18.72
N ASP A 317 25.29 13.03 17.84
CA ASP A 317 25.40 11.78 17.09
C ASP A 317 25.98 10.64 17.95
N GLY A 318 26.02 9.43 17.40
CA GLY A 318 26.53 8.23 18.06
C GLY A 318 28.01 8.29 18.46
N ARG A 319 28.77 9.26 17.95
CA ARG A 319 30.17 9.53 18.34
C ARG A 319 30.29 10.67 19.35
N GLY A 320 29.18 11.26 19.78
CA GLY A 320 29.16 12.40 20.70
C GLY A 320 29.37 13.75 20.01
N GLU A 321 29.36 13.81 18.67
CA GLU A 321 29.53 15.06 17.92
C GLU A 321 28.19 15.78 17.76
N GLN A 322 28.21 17.11 17.81
CA GLN A 322 26.99 17.92 17.61
C GLN A 322 26.73 18.14 16.11
N VAL A 323 25.59 17.67 15.62
CA VAL A 323 25.15 17.78 14.23
C VAL A 323 23.92 18.69 14.17
N THR A 324 24.02 19.79 13.42
CA THR A 324 22.89 20.75 13.27
C THR A 324 22.19 20.55 11.93
N ILE A 325 20.92 20.16 12.00
CA ILE A 325 20.01 20.00 10.87
C ILE A 325 19.23 21.30 10.70
N LYS A 326 19.42 21.98 9.57
CA LYS A 326 18.90 23.35 9.36
C LYS A 326 17.39 23.42 9.11
N ARG A 327 16.84 22.39 8.48
CA ARG A 327 15.42 22.27 8.09
C ARG A 327 15.03 20.80 8.02
N LEU A 328 13.74 20.50 8.08
CA LEU A 328 13.23 19.15 7.92
C LEU A 328 13.81 18.49 6.64
N PRO A 329 14.57 17.38 6.77
CA PRO A 329 15.18 16.72 5.62
C PRO A 329 14.13 16.14 4.68
N LYS A 330 14.25 16.42 3.39
CA LYS A 330 13.42 15.84 2.33
C LYS A 330 14.18 14.89 1.41
N ARG A 331 15.51 14.92 1.48
CA ARG A 331 16.43 14.15 0.63
C ARG A 331 17.49 13.50 1.51
N VAL A 332 17.31 12.22 1.81
CA VAL A 332 18.19 11.49 2.74
C VAL A 332 18.99 10.43 1.99
N ILE A 333 20.28 10.32 2.30
CA ILE A 333 21.12 9.19 1.86
C ILE A 333 21.42 8.32 3.06
N SER A 334 21.11 7.03 2.97
CA SER A 334 21.46 6.03 3.99
C SER A 334 22.70 5.25 3.56
N LEU A 335 23.79 5.38 4.33
CA LEU A 335 25.05 4.69 4.08
C LEU A 335 25.24 3.43 4.94
N ALA A 336 24.18 2.91 5.58
CA ALA A 336 24.24 1.69 6.37
C ALA A 336 22.91 0.90 6.33
N PRO A 337 22.95 -0.45 6.30
CA PRO A 337 21.73 -1.26 6.33
C PRO A 337 20.85 -1.03 7.56
N SER A 338 21.45 -0.85 8.76
CA SER A 338 20.70 -0.58 9.99
C SER A 338 19.92 0.73 9.92
N THR A 339 20.53 1.77 9.37
CA THR A 339 19.88 3.05 9.10
C THR A 339 18.70 2.89 8.13
N THR A 340 18.87 2.15 7.04
CA THR A 340 17.78 1.94 6.06
C THR A 340 16.61 1.19 6.68
N GLN A 341 16.88 0.18 7.51
CA GLN A 341 15.83 -0.51 8.26
C GLN A 341 15.09 0.44 9.21
N TRP A 342 15.82 1.28 9.97
CA TRP A 342 15.20 2.29 10.83
C TRP A 342 14.36 3.30 10.05
N MET A 343 14.84 3.76 8.88
CA MET A 343 14.08 4.64 7.98
C MET A 343 12.76 4.01 7.55
N ARG A 344 12.74 2.69 7.28
CA ARG A 344 11.50 1.97 6.99
C ARG A 344 10.58 1.90 8.20
N GLU A 345 11.12 1.51 9.35
CA GLU A 345 10.35 1.34 10.59
C GLU A 345 9.62 2.63 11.00
N ILE A 346 10.29 3.77 10.88
CA ILE A 346 9.71 5.08 11.23
C ILE A 346 8.88 5.71 10.11
N GLY A 347 8.65 5.00 9.00
CA GLY A 347 7.86 5.48 7.86
C GLY A 347 8.52 6.64 7.10
N ALA A 348 9.86 6.65 7.05
CA ALA A 348 10.68 7.66 6.37
C ALA A 348 11.37 7.11 5.09
N GLU A 349 11.05 5.89 4.65
CA GLU A 349 11.67 5.25 3.47
C GLU A 349 11.51 6.09 2.19
N SER A 350 10.40 6.81 2.03
CA SER A 350 10.13 7.70 0.89
C SER A 350 11.05 8.94 0.81
N LEU A 351 11.79 9.25 1.88
CA LEU A 351 12.77 10.34 1.88
C LEU A 351 14.12 9.91 1.29
N LEU A 352 14.33 8.61 1.07
CA LEU A 352 15.59 8.07 0.59
C LEU A 352 15.80 8.36 -0.90
N ILE A 353 16.93 9.01 -1.20
CA ILE A 353 17.40 9.25 -2.57
C ILE A 353 18.62 8.39 -2.92
N GLY A 354 19.22 7.75 -1.92
CA GLY A 354 20.29 6.80 -2.14
C GLY A 354 20.58 5.89 -0.94
N VAL A 355 20.99 4.66 -1.23
CA VAL A 355 21.32 3.62 -0.23
C VAL A 355 22.60 2.89 -0.59
N THR A 356 23.16 2.05 0.29
CA THR A 356 24.28 1.17 -0.10
C THR A 356 23.82 -0.10 -0.80
N ASN A 357 24.75 -0.79 -1.47
CA ASN A 357 24.47 -2.08 -2.11
C ASN A 357 23.97 -3.18 -1.16
N TYR A 358 24.24 -3.07 0.14
CA TYR A 358 23.80 -4.02 1.16
C TYR A 358 22.45 -3.67 1.80
N CYS A 359 21.84 -2.55 1.41
CA CYS A 359 20.53 -2.15 1.93
C CYS A 359 19.40 -2.88 1.18
N GLU A 360 18.49 -3.44 1.96
CA GLU A 360 17.20 -3.94 1.48
C GLU A 360 16.21 -2.77 1.46
N LEU A 361 15.40 -2.70 0.41
CA LEU A 361 14.34 -1.70 0.21
C LEU A 361 13.00 -2.41 0.12
N SER A 362 11.91 -1.76 0.53
CA SER A 362 10.56 -2.24 0.24
C SER A 362 10.24 -2.12 -1.25
N ASP A 363 9.24 -2.86 -1.72
CA ASP A 363 8.73 -2.75 -3.09
C ASP A 363 8.15 -1.35 -3.39
N GLU A 364 7.80 -0.58 -2.34
CA GLU A 364 7.25 0.77 -2.42
C GLU A 364 8.33 1.86 -2.58
N ALA A 365 9.60 1.55 -2.33
CA ALA A 365 10.69 2.53 -2.30
C ALA A 365 11.07 3.11 -3.68
N GLY A 366 10.62 2.49 -4.78
CA GLY A 366 10.92 2.92 -6.14
C GLY A 366 12.41 2.78 -6.52
N GLU A 367 12.81 3.40 -7.64
CA GLU A 367 14.22 3.40 -8.08
C GLU A 367 15.05 4.38 -7.25
N ILE A 368 15.92 3.83 -6.40
CA ILE A 368 16.84 4.59 -5.53
C ILE A 368 18.29 4.34 -5.96
N THR A 369 19.12 5.39 -5.94
CA THR A 369 20.54 5.28 -6.30
C THR A 369 21.28 4.37 -5.32
N ARG A 370 22.01 3.37 -5.82
CA ARG A 370 22.82 2.48 -4.98
C ARG A 370 24.29 2.88 -5.01
N TYR A 371 24.86 3.05 -3.83
CA TYR A 371 26.27 3.38 -3.60
C TYR A 371 27.03 2.13 -3.17
N ALA A 372 28.23 1.92 -3.73
CA ALA A 372 29.11 0.87 -3.26
C ALA A 372 29.50 1.14 -1.80
N ALA A 373 29.27 0.18 -0.91
CA ALA A 373 29.77 0.26 0.47
C ALA A 373 31.28 0.00 0.53
N HIS A 374 31.80 -0.89 -0.33
CA HIS A 374 33.22 -1.14 -0.55
C HIS A 374 33.51 -1.58 -2.00
N PRO A 375 34.55 -1.04 -2.68
CA PRO A 375 35.34 0.13 -2.27
C PRO A 375 34.49 1.42 -2.27
N VAL A 376 35.01 2.44 -1.58
CA VAL A 376 34.36 3.68 -1.15
C VAL A 376 33.41 4.28 -2.20
N PRO A 377 32.22 4.77 -1.81
CA PRO A 377 31.31 5.42 -2.76
C PRO A 377 31.92 6.70 -3.33
N SER A 378 31.58 7.03 -4.59
CA SER A 378 32.04 8.26 -5.22
C SER A 378 31.50 9.47 -4.45
N TYR A 379 32.39 10.21 -3.77
CA TYR A 379 32.02 11.44 -3.06
C TYR A 379 31.35 12.45 -4.00
N GLU A 380 31.77 12.48 -5.26
CA GLU A 380 31.21 13.36 -6.29
C GLU A 380 29.75 13.02 -6.57
N SER A 381 29.38 11.72 -6.61
CA SER A 381 27.99 11.33 -6.84
C SER A 381 27.10 11.58 -5.62
N ILE A 382 27.63 11.43 -4.40
CA ILE A 382 26.92 11.78 -3.16
C ILE A 382 26.65 13.30 -3.11
N VAL A 383 27.67 14.12 -3.37
CA VAL A 383 27.52 15.59 -3.36
C VAL A 383 26.62 16.08 -4.51
N ALA A 384 26.75 15.50 -5.70
CA ALA A 384 25.91 15.84 -6.86
C ALA A 384 24.43 15.52 -6.63
N ALA A 385 24.13 14.50 -5.81
CA ALA A 385 22.77 14.17 -5.43
C ALA A 385 22.12 15.21 -4.50
N LYS A 386 22.88 16.18 -3.98
CA LYS A 386 22.41 17.27 -3.10
C LYS A 386 21.51 16.75 -1.96
N PRO A 387 22.02 15.89 -1.06
CA PRO A 387 21.27 15.43 0.09
C PRO A 387 21.10 16.54 1.12
N ASP A 388 19.97 16.49 1.85
CA ASP A 388 19.72 17.34 3.01
C ASP A 388 20.38 16.76 4.27
N LEU A 389 20.44 15.43 4.33
CA LEU A 389 21.01 14.66 5.43
C LEU A 389 21.62 13.35 4.89
N ILE A 390 22.82 13.02 5.36
CA ILE A 390 23.44 11.72 5.16
C ILE A 390 23.44 11.02 6.51
N VAL A 391 22.91 9.80 6.58
CA VAL A 391 22.91 9.01 7.81
C VAL A 391 23.74 7.75 7.59
N THR A 392 24.63 7.45 8.52
CA THR A 392 25.53 6.29 8.46
C THR A 392 25.69 5.65 9.84
N ALA A 393 26.28 4.47 9.89
CA ALA A 393 26.61 3.75 11.11
C ALA A 393 28.08 3.95 11.48
N ASP A 394 28.43 3.77 12.75
CA ASP A 394 29.79 3.95 13.29
C ASP A 394 30.84 3.03 12.65
N ILE A 395 30.40 1.95 12.01
CA ILE A 395 31.24 1.07 11.18
C ILE A 395 31.90 1.79 9.99
N ALA A 396 31.47 3.01 9.66
CA ALA A 396 32.08 3.79 8.59
C ALA A 396 33.44 4.38 9.01
N ASP A 397 34.42 4.28 8.12
CA ASP A 397 35.77 4.83 8.30
C ASP A 397 35.69 6.31 8.72
N PRO A 398 36.29 6.69 9.87
CA PRO A 398 36.32 8.08 10.33
C PRO A 398 36.82 9.08 9.28
N GLN A 399 37.75 8.67 8.40
CA GLN A 399 38.25 9.53 7.33
C GLN A 399 37.16 9.88 6.30
N HIS A 400 36.23 8.96 6.03
CA HIS A 400 35.14 9.19 5.07
C HIS A 400 34.10 10.15 5.63
N ILE A 401 33.75 10.01 6.90
CA ILE A 401 32.83 10.92 7.60
C ILE A 401 33.43 12.32 7.65
N ALA A 402 34.70 12.45 8.02
CA ALA A 402 35.41 13.73 8.06
C ALA A 402 35.44 14.39 6.67
N LYS A 403 35.68 13.62 5.61
CA LYS A 403 35.70 14.15 4.23
C LYS A 403 34.32 14.63 3.77
N LEU A 404 33.25 13.88 4.03
CA LEU A 404 31.88 14.31 3.69
C LEU A 404 31.47 15.59 4.44
N ARG A 405 31.83 15.69 5.73
CA ARG A 405 31.63 16.92 6.52
C ARG A 405 32.45 18.10 5.99
N ALA A 406 33.70 17.88 5.58
CA ALA A 406 34.55 18.90 4.95
C ALA A 406 34.00 19.40 3.60
N LEU A 407 33.25 18.55 2.87
CA LEU A 407 32.51 18.91 1.65
C LEU A 407 31.16 19.60 1.94
N GLY A 408 30.91 20.00 3.20
CA GLY A 408 29.73 20.76 3.61
C GLY A 408 28.45 19.95 3.72
N GLN A 409 28.53 18.61 3.72
CA GLN A 409 27.37 17.73 3.90
C GLN A 409 27.03 17.56 5.39
N THR A 410 25.74 17.54 5.72
CA THR A 410 25.27 17.21 7.07
C THR A 410 25.29 15.69 7.24
N VAL A 411 26.19 15.17 8.09
CA VAL A 411 26.36 13.72 8.32
C VAL A 411 26.05 13.36 9.76
N LEU A 412 25.00 12.55 9.95
CA LEU A 412 24.60 11.95 11.23
C LEU A 412 25.14 10.52 11.31
N VAL A 413 25.86 10.20 12.38
CA VAL A 413 26.43 8.87 12.63
C VAL A 413 25.64 8.19 13.74
N LEU A 414 25.22 6.95 13.55
CA LEU A 414 24.53 6.11 14.53
C LEU A 414 25.52 5.13 15.18
N ASN A 415 25.46 4.90 16.49
CA ASN A 415 26.52 4.20 17.23
C ASN A 415 26.44 2.67 17.06
N ASN A 416 25.23 2.13 17.03
CA ASN A 416 24.90 0.71 16.96
C ASN A 416 25.57 -0.16 18.05
N ASP A 417 25.80 0.40 19.25
CA ASP A 417 26.47 -0.25 20.37
C ASP A 417 25.50 -1.08 21.24
N GLY A 418 25.15 -2.28 20.75
CA GLY A 418 24.31 -3.20 21.50
C GLY A 418 22.81 -2.88 21.44
N TYR A 419 22.03 -3.60 22.24
CA TYR A 419 20.58 -3.48 22.25
C TYR A 419 20.10 -2.07 22.60
N ASP A 420 20.64 -1.48 23.66
CA ASP A 420 20.28 -0.12 24.08
C ASP A 420 20.81 0.94 23.10
N GLY A 421 21.95 0.67 22.45
CA GLY A 421 22.47 1.48 21.35
C GLY A 421 21.48 1.60 20.19
N VAL A 422 20.92 0.48 19.74
CA VAL A 422 19.93 0.45 18.66
C VAL A 422 18.68 1.26 18.99
N LEU A 423 18.18 1.19 20.24
CA LEU A 423 17.04 2.00 20.66
C LEU A 423 17.35 3.51 20.66
N ARG A 424 18.55 3.90 21.15
CA ARG A 424 19.02 5.29 21.12
C ARG A 424 19.17 5.81 19.70
N ASP A 425 19.69 4.98 18.79
CA ASP A 425 19.84 5.32 17.38
C ASP A 425 18.49 5.55 16.72
N GLY A 426 17.49 4.70 17.00
CA GLY A 426 16.11 4.88 16.54
C GLY A 426 15.50 6.19 17.04
N ALA A 427 15.71 6.53 18.32
CA ALA A 427 15.24 7.78 18.89
C ALA A 427 15.90 9.00 18.24
N THR A 428 17.22 8.95 18.05
CA THR A 428 18.01 10.02 17.42
C THR A 428 17.58 10.23 15.96
N LEU A 429 17.35 9.15 15.22
CA LEU A 429 16.87 9.24 13.83
C LEU A 429 15.43 9.74 13.75
N GLY A 430 14.55 9.28 14.64
CA GLY A 430 13.19 9.81 14.77
C GLY A 430 13.20 11.31 15.05
N GLU A 431 14.12 11.77 15.88
CA GLU A 431 14.29 13.19 16.16
C GLU A 431 14.83 13.99 14.98
N ALA A 432 15.78 13.44 14.22
CA ALA A 432 16.36 14.05 13.03
C ALA A 432 15.35 14.26 11.90
N LEU A 433 14.31 13.43 11.83
CA LEU A 433 13.35 13.39 10.72
C LEU A 433 11.94 13.80 11.11
N ALA A 434 11.74 14.34 12.32
CA ALA A 434 10.43 14.66 12.89
C ALA A 434 9.46 13.47 12.81
N ARG A 435 9.89 12.33 13.37
CA ARG A 435 9.18 11.05 13.52
C ARG A 435 9.35 10.47 14.93
N GLN A 436 9.48 11.35 15.94
CA GLN A 436 9.75 10.93 17.32
C GLN A 436 8.65 10.06 17.91
N ASP A 437 7.40 10.31 17.52
CA ASP A 437 6.23 9.54 17.92
C ASP A 437 6.29 8.10 17.38
N VAL A 438 6.48 7.94 16.08
CA VAL A 438 6.58 6.62 15.44
C VAL A 438 7.81 5.86 15.94
N ALA A 439 8.94 6.56 16.11
CA ALA A 439 10.15 5.98 16.69
C ALA A 439 9.92 5.53 18.14
N ALA A 440 9.22 6.32 18.96
CA ALA A 440 8.91 5.96 20.34
C ALA A 440 8.00 4.73 20.44
N ASP A 441 7.00 4.61 19.57
CA ASP A 441 6.12 3.45 19.52
C ASP A 441 6.89 2.18 19.13
N ALA A 442 7.73 2.25 18.09
CA ALA A 442 8.61 1.14 17.69
C ALA A 442 9.57 0.74 18.83
N ILE A 443 10.19 1.72 19.50
CA ILE A 443 11.08 1.48 20.64
C ILE A 443 10.31 0.82 21.81
N ALA A 444 9.09 1.26 22.10
CA ALA A 444 8.27 0.67 23.15
C ALA A 444 7.96 -0.81 22.87
N GLN A 445 7.68 -1.17 21.60
CA GLN A 445 7.48 -2.56 21.20
C GLN A 445 8.75 -3.39 21.38
N LEU A 446 9.92 -2.86 21.00
CA LEU A 446 11.20 -3.54 21.22
C LEU A 446 11.50 -3.73 22.72
N GLN A 447 11.23 -2.72 23.55
CA GLN A 447 11.34 -2.84 25.00
C GLN A 447 10.40 -3.90 25.57
N ALA A 448 9.17 -4.02 25.05
CA ALA A 448 8.22 -5.06 25.44
C ALA A 448 8.73 -6.46 25.05
N ASP A 449 9.28 -6.62 23.84
CA ASP A 449 9.90 -7.86 23.38
C ASP A 449 11.08 -8.26 24.29
N ARG A 450 11.94 -7.30 24.62
CA ARG A 450 13.05 -7.50 25.58
C ARG A 450 12.52 -7.97 26.94
N ALA A 451 11.52 -7.28 27.49
CA ALA A 451 10.96 -7.63 28.79
C ALA A 451 10.36 -9.03 28.80
N ALA A 452 9.65 -9.42 27.74
CA ALA A 452 9.07 -10.75 27.59
C ALA A 452 10.14 -11.85 27.56
N VAL A 453 11.22 -11.64 26.79
CA VAL A 453 12.35 -12.59 26.70
C VAL A 453 13.15 -12.65 28.01
N SER A 454 13.43 -11.51 28.63
CA SER A 454 14.14 -11.50 29.92
C SER A 454 13.32 -12.19 31.03
N ALA A 455 11.99 -12.04 31.02
CA ALA A 455 11.11 -12.72 31.97
C ALA A 455 11.07 -14.24 31.78
N SER A 456 11.13 -14.74 30.54
CA SER A 456 11.12 -16.19 30.27
C SER A 456 12.38 -16.91 30.74
N VAL A 457 13.50 -16.20 30.85
CA VAL A 457 14.81 -16.76 31.25
C VAL A 457 15.22 -16.42 32.68
N ALA A 458 14.42 -15.64 33.41
CA ALA A 458 14.75 -15.13 34.75
C ALA A 458 14.96 -16.23 35.82
N ASN A 459 14.28 -17.37 35.69
CA ASN A 459 14.34 -18.49 36.64
C ASN A 459 15.29 -19.61 36.20
N ARG A 460 16.28 -19.32 35.35
CA ARG A 460 17.22 -20.32 34.85
C ARG A 460 18.33 -20.59 35.88
N ASP A 461 18.42 -21.84 36.34
CA ASP A 461 19.42 -22.26 37.33
C ASP A 461 20.87 -22.24 36.81
N SER A 462 21.09 -22.41 35.50
CA SER A 462 22.43 -22.37 34.89
C SER A 462 22.36 -21.83 33.45
N PRO A 463 23.10 -20.75 33.11
CA PRO A 463 23.12 -20.22 31.76
C PRO A 463 23.91 -21.15 30.82
N PRO A 464 23.36 -21.51 29.65
CA PRO A 464 24.10 -22.30 28.67
C PRO A 464 25.25 -21.48 28.08
N LYS A 465 26.40 -22.12 27.85
CA LYS A 465 27.52 -21.52 27.13
C LYS A 465 27.25 -21.50 25.64
N VAL A 466 27.20 -20.31 25.07
CA VAL A 466 26.90 -20.11 23.65
C VAL A 466 28.10 -19.52 22.94
N LEU A 467 28.50 -20.17 21.84
CA LEU A 467 29.43 -19.62 20.87
C LEU A 467 28.61 -19.06 19.71
N LEU A 468 28.64 -17.74 19.51
CA LEU A 468 28.06 -17.09 18.33
C LEU A 468 29.18 -16.70 17.37
N ALA A 469 29.26 -17.43 16.25
CA ALA A 469 30.25 -17.24 15.20
C ALA A 469 29.65 -16.57 13.96
N LEU A 470 30.40 -15.64 13.36
CA LEU A 470 30.00 -14.90 12.16
C LEU A 470 30.50 -15.57 10.87
N ASN A 471 31.08 -16.77 11.01
CA ASN A 471 31.49 -17.60 9.90
C ASN A 471 31.45 -19.09 10.29
N PRO A 472 31.42 -20.01 9.31
CA PRO A 472 31.39 -21.45 9.58
C PRO A 472 32.72 -22.03 10.10
N LYS A 473 33.79 -21.23 10.15
CA LYS A 473 35.09 -21.66 10.69
C LYS A 473 35.17 -21.55 12.22
N LEU A 474 34.17 -20.93 12.84
CA LEU A 474 34.05 -20.73 14.29
C LEU A 474 35.21 -19.94 14.91
N ASP A 475 35.99 -19.24 14.10
CA ASP A 475 37.13 -18.45 14.55
C ASP A 475 36.75 -16.98 14.75
N PHE A 476 35.86 -16.42 13.94
CA PHE A 476 35.38 -15.04 14.08
C PHE A 476 34.05 -15.00 14.84
N VAL A 477 34.07 -14.45 16.04
CA VAL A 477 32.96 -14.60 17.01
C VAL A 477 32.51 -13.27 17.61
N ALA A 478 31.35 -13.26 18.26
CA ALA A 478 30.86 -12.11 19.02
C ALA A 478 31.58 -11.98 20.36
N GLY A 479 32.39 -10.94 20.53
CA GLY A 479 33.08 -10.61 21.78
C GLY A 479 32.34 -9.56 22.63
N PRO A 480 32.88 -9.18 23.80
CA PRO A 480 32.19 -8.33 24.76
C PRO A 480 31.85 -6.95 24.20
N GLY A 481 30.66 -6.46 24.52
CA GLY A 481 30.18 -5.14 24.10
C GLY A 481 29.73 -5.08 22.64
N SER A 482 29.76 -6.19 21.92
CA SER A 482 29.18 -6.28 20.57
C SER A 482 27.66 -6.36 20.62
N TYR A 483 27.02 -6.04 19.50
CA TYR A 483 25.58 -6.22 19.32
C TYR A 483 25.14 -7.66 19.61
N ALA A 484 25.84 -8.65 19.04
CA ALA A 484 25.54 -10.06 19.22
C ALA A 484 25.75 -10.52 20.67
N ASP A 485 26.75 -10.00 21.37
CA ASP A 485 26.97 -10.25 22.81
C ASP A 485 25.80 -9.73 23.66
N SER A 486 25.26 -8.55 23.34
CA SER A 486 24.09 -8.02 24.05
C SER A 486 22.86 -8.91 23.89
N LEU A 487 22.66 -9.54 22.73
CA LEU A 487 21.58 -10.51 22.51
C LEU A 487 21.76 -11.77 23.37
N LEU A 488 22.99 -12.31 23.43
CA LEU A 488 23.30 -13.49 24.26
C LEU A 488 23.02 -13.22 25.75
N GLY A 489 23.42 -12.05 26.25
CA GLY A 489 23.13 -11.65 27.63
C GLY A 489 21.63 -11.55 27.91
N LEU A 490 20.85 -10.98 27.00
CA LEU A 490 19.40 -10.81 27.16
C LEU A 490 18.61 -12.11 27.16
N VAL A 491 19.10 -13.15 26.48
CA VAL A 491 18.50 -14.50 26.49
C VAL A 491 19.02 -15.39 27.63
N GLY A 492 19.81 -14.81 28.55
CA GLY A 492 20.37 -15.53 29.70
C GLY A 492 21.35 -16.63 29.28
N ALA A 493 22.16 -16.39 28.25
CA ALA A 493 23.26 -17.24 27.82
C ALA A 493 24.62 -16.66 28.26
N GLU A 494 25.59 -17.53 28.51
CA GLU A 494 26.98 -17.15 28.78
C GLU A 494 27.74 -17.10 27.45
N ASN A 495 28.27 -15.94 27.07
CA ASN A 495 29.07 -15.81 25.86
C ASN A 495 30.47 -16.42 26.08
N VAL A 496 30.82 -17.42 25.26
CA VAL A 496 32.15 -18.05 25.28
C VAL A 496 33.30 -17.05 25.13
N ALA A 497 33.08 -15.98 24.37
CA ALA A 497 34.09 -14.97 24.12
C ALA A 497 34.00 -13.74 25.05
N ALA A 498 33.24 -13.80 26.16
CA ALA A 498 33.00 -12.67 27.06
C ALA A 498 34.28 -12.00 27.61
N ASN A 499 35.38 -12.76 27.74
CA ASN A 499 36.66 -12.26 28.25
C ASN A 499 37.65 -11.81 27.14
N ALA A 500 37.21 -11.75 25.89
CA ALA A 500 38.07 -11.31 24.79
C ALA A 500 38.33 -9.79 24.82
N SER A 501 39.46 -9.35 24.27
CA SER A 501 39.85 -7.93 24.30
C SER A 501 39.21 -7.05 23.22
N SER A 502 38.32 -7.61 22.38
CA SER A 502 37.71 -6.94 21.23
C SER A 502 36.25 -7.35 21.09
N MET A 503 35.41 -6.49 20.50
CA MET A 503 34.01 -6.80 20.15
C MET A 503 33.90 -7.91 19.10
N TRP A 504 34.93 -8.10 18.27
CA TRP A 504 34.94 -9.10 17.20
C TRP A 504 36.30 -9.84 17.16
N PRO A 505 36.58 -10.71 18.15
CA PRO A 505 37.86 -11.40 18.24
C PRO A 505 37.95 -12.58 17.27
N HIS A 506 39.18 -12.93 16.90
CA HIS A 506 39.49 -14.23 16.31
C HIS A 506 39.96 -15.19 17.40
N LEU A 507 39.17 -16.22 17.70
CA LEU A 507 39.54 -17.28 18.64
C LEU A 507 40.38 -18.35 17.93
N SER A 508 41.41 -18.86 18.64
CA SER A 508 42.12 -20.06 18.17
C SER A 508 41.23 -21.30 18.33
N ARG A 509 41.55 -22.36 17.59
CA ARG A 509 40.80 -23.62 17.70
C ARG A 509 40.87 -24.20 19.10
N GLU A 510 42.04 -24.13 19.73
CA GLU A 510 42.26 -24.58 21.11
C GLU A 510 41.41 -23.79 22.10
N ALA A 511 41.24 -22.48 21.88
CA ALA A 511 40.41 -21.64 22.74
C ALA A 511 38.93 -22.05 22.67
N VAL A 512 38.41 -22.36 21.48
CA VAL A 512 37.02 -22.83 21.30
C VAL A 512 36.81 -24.20 21.94
N ILE A 513 37.79 -25.11 21.81
CA ILE A 513 37.74 -26.44 22.42
C ILE A 513 37.78 -26.36 23.95
N ASN A 514 38.66 -25.52 24.50
CA ASN A 514 38.77 -25.34 25.96
C ASN A 514 37.52 -24.69 26.56
N ALA A 515 36.83 -23.84 25.80
CA ALA A 515 35.59 -23.24 26.24
C ALA A 515 34.40 -24.21 26.25
N ASP A 516 34.43 -25.20 25.34
CA ASP A 516 33.42 -26.25 25.12
C ASP A 516 31.97 -25.73 25.19
N PRO A 517 31.48 -25.03 24.15
CA PRO A 517 30.12 -24.48 24.16
C PRO A 517 29.05 -25.58 24.22
N ASP A 518 27.98 -25.30 24.96
CA ASP A 518 26.76 -26.11 24.96
C ASP A 518 25.96 -25.93 23.67
N ILE A 519 26.09 -24.76 23.03
CA ILE A 519 25.34 -24.36 21.83
C ILE A 519 26.25 -23.56 20.89
N ILE A 520 26.21 -23.88 19.61
CA ILE A 520 26.89 -23.11 18.56
C ILE A 520 25.84 -22.44 17.67
N LEU A 521 25.89 -21.12 17.61
CA LEU A 521 25.12 -20.30 16.67
C LEU A 521 26.07 -19.82 15.58
N VAL A 522 25.72 -20.04 14.33
CA VAL A 522 26.50 -19.56 13.18
C VAL A 522 25.66 -18.64 12.34
N THR A 523 26.24 -17.51 11.95
CA THR A 523 25.69 -16.64 10.91
C THR A 523 26.71 -16.47 9.77
N GLN A 524 26.23 -16.03 8.61
CA GLN A 524 27.04 -15.86 7.40
C GLN A 524 27.32 -14.39 7.11
N SER A 525 28.26 -14.14 6.20
CA SER A 525 28.57 -12.79 5.72
C SER A 525 27.42 -12.20 4.90
N LEU A 526 27.15 -10.91 5.10
CA LEU A 526 26.20 -10.12 4.29
C LEU A 526 26.65 -9.94 2.82
N ALA A 527 27.92 -10.23 2.50
CA ALA A 527 28.52 -9.99 1.19
C ALA A 527 28.29 -11.09 0.13
N GLY A 528 27.42 -12.07 0.42
CA GLY A 528 27.04 -13.13 -0.51
C GLY A 528 27.82 -14.44 -0.31
N GLY A 529 27.07 -15.54 -0.42
CA GLY A 529 27.48 -16.93 -0.29
C GLY A 529 26.24 -17.82 -0.38
N ALA A 530 26.39 -19.12 -0.66
CA ALA A 530 25.26 -20.04 -0.59
C ALA A 530 24.70 -20.05 0.84
N GLU A 531 23.37 -19.96 0.97
CA GLU A 531 22.68 -20.01 2.25
C GLU A 531 23.06 -21.31 2.98
N LEU A 532 23.72 -21.18 4.13
CA LEU A 532 24.25 -22.34 4.85
C LEU A 532 23.09 -23.10 5.48
N ALA A 533 22.77 -24.27 4.94
CA ALA A 533 21.80 -25.15 5.57
C ALA A 533 22.35 -25.64 6.91
N GLN A 534 21.53 -25.57 7.96
CA GLN A 534 21.91 -26.02 9.31
C GLN A 534 22.38 -27.50 9.31
N ALA A 535 21.75 -28.36 8.51
CA ALA A 535 22.11 -29.77 8.38
C ALA A 535 23.52 -29.95 7.76
N GLU A 536 23.88 -29.13 6.78
CA GLU A 536 25.18 -29.17 6.11
C GLU A 536 26.29 -28.68 7.04
N LEU A 537 26.05 -27.61 7.79
CA LEU A 537 26.96 -27.13 8.83
C LEU A 537 27.19 -28.21 9.89
N LEU A 538 26.12 -28.82 10.41
CA LEU A 538 26.25 -29.87 11.42
C LEU A 538 27.03 -31.08 10.88
N ALA A 539 26.73 -31.53 9.67
CA ALA A 539 27.46 -32.63 9.03
C ALA A 539 28.95 -32.30 8.85
N THR A 540 29.27 -31.05 8.48
CA THR A 540 30.66 -30.58 8.34
C THR A 540 31.39 -30.60 9.68
N LEU A 541 30.77 -30.11 10.75
CA LEU A 541 31.36 -30.12 12.09
C LEU A 541 31.50 -31.53 12.66
N GLN A 542 30.56 -32.44 12.37
CA GLN A 542 30.63 -33.86 12.76
C GLN A 542 31.72 -34.64 12.00
N GLY A 543 32.02 -34.23 10.75
CA GLY A 543 33.08 -34.81 9.94
C GLY A 543 34.49 -34.35 10.33
N ASP A 544 34.62 -33.23 11.06
CA ASP A 544 35.90 -32.72 11.53
C ASP A 544 36.34 -33.47 12.81
N PRO A 545 37.54 -34.08 12.84
CA PRO A 545 38.05 -34.82 14.00
C PRO A 545 38.12 -34.02 15.29
N ILE A 546 38.18 -32.68 15.19
CA ILE A 546 38.32 -31.76 16.30
C ILE A 546 36.94 -31.28 16.76
N TRP A 547 36.11 -30.78 15.83
CA TRP A 547 34.81 -30.19 16.19
C TRP A 547 33.78 -31.20 16.66
N ARG A 548 33.87 -32.45 16.19
CA ARG A 548 32.99 -33.54 16.63
C ARG A 548 33.07 -33.81 18.15
N GLU A 549 34.15 -33.39 18.80
CA GLU A 549 34.34 -33.64 20.23
C GLU A 549 33.62 -32.61 21.12
N LEU A 550 33.19 -31.47 20.57
CA LEU A 550 32.47 -30.43 21.31
C LEU A 550 31.09 -30.91 21.77
N THR A 551 30.70 -30.48 22.98
CA THR A 551 29.40 -30.79 23.58
C THR A 551 28.23 -30.37 22.67
N ALA A 552 28.29 -29.16 22.10
CA ALA A 552 27.28 -28.70 21.15
C ALA A 552 27.12 -29.61 19.91
N VAL A 553 28.23 -30.09 19.34
CA VAL A 553 28.21 -30.90 18.11
C VAL A 553 27.72 -32.32 18.39
N LYS A 554 28.17 -32.92 19.51
CA LYS A 554 27.69 -34.24 19.98
C LYS A 554 26.17 -34.26 20.20
N ASN A 555 25.64 -33.17 20.75
CA ASN A 555 24.21 -33.05 21.08
C ASN A 555 23.36 -32.50 19.93
N GLY A 556 23.94 -32.20 18.76
CA GLY A 556 23.25 -31.59 17.62
C GLY A 556 22.76 -30.16 17.88
N ARG A 557 23.34 -29.47 18.86
CA ARG A 557 23.01 -28.11 19.31
C ARG A 557 23.73 -27.05 18.47
N VAL A 558 23.61 -27.16 17.15
CA VAL A 558 24.17 -26.22 16.18
C VAL A 558 23.03 -25.60 15.40
N ALA A 559 22.92 -24.27 15.38
CA ALA A 559 21.88 -23.55 14.66
C ALA A 559 22.46 -22.47 13.75
N VAL A 560 21.85 -22.29 12.59
CA VAL A 560 22.16 -21.17 11.68
C VAL A 560 21.14 -20.06 11.94
N VAL A 561 21.62 -18.85 12.15
CA VAL A 561 20.79 -17.67 12.40
C VAL A 561 20.98 -16.66 11.29
N ASP A 562 19.88 -16.04 10.85
CA ASP A 562 19.84 -15.10 9.73
C ASP A 562 20.84 -13.96 9.93
N SER A 563 21.70 -13.77 8.93
CA SER A 563 22.70 -12.70 8.86
C SER A 563 22.09 -11.29 8.89
N GLN A 564 20.89 -11.09 8.35
CA GLN A 564 20.18 -9.80 8.38
C GLN A 564 19.65 -9.46 9.78
N LEU A 565 19.54 -10.45 10.68
CA LEU A 565 19.13 -10.25 12.07
C LEU A 565 20.33 -10.04 13.01
N ILE A 566 21.41 -10.79 12.78
CA ILE A 566 22.57 -10.83 13.69
C ILE A 566 23.66 -9.82 13.31
N ASN A 567 23.87 -9.57 12.02
CA ASN A 567 24.94 -8.67 11.57
C ASN A 567 24.45 -7.23 11.36
N VAL A 568 23.14 -7.00 11.34
CA VAL A 568 22.55 -5.67 11.15
C VAL A 568 21.88 -5.20 12.45
N PRO A 569 22.55 -4.34 13.23
CA PRO A 569 22.01 -3.78 14.47
C PRO A 569 20.94 -2.71 14.17
N GLY A 570 19.74 -3.14 13.79
CA GLY A 570 18.62 -2.29 13.38
C GLY A 570 17.31 -2.57 14.14
N PRO A 571 16.17 -2.00 13.71
CA PRO A 571 14.87 -2.16 14.38
C PRO A 571 14.38 -3.62 14.42
N ARG A 572 14.90 -4.50 13.55
CA ARG A 572 14.64 -5.96 13.60
C ARG A 572 15.30 -6.68 14.79
N ILE A 573 15.91 -5.95 15.71
CA ILE A 573 16.53 -6.48 16.92
C ILE A 573 15.56 -7.28 17.81
N GLY A 574 14.25 -6.96 17.79
CA GLY A 574 13.23 -7.76 18.48
C GLY A 574 13.12 -9.17 17.90
N ASP A 575 13.11 -9.28 16.56
CA ASP A 575 13.12 -10.57 15.86
C ASP A 575 14.45 -11.31 16.07
N ALA A 576 15.58 -10.60 16.03
CA ALA A 576 16.89 -11.16 16.33
C ALA A 576 16.93 -11.77 17.74
N LEU A 577 16.42 -11.04 18.74
CA LEU A 577 16.33 -11.51 20.12
C LEU A 577 15.45 -12.76 20.23
N LYS A 578 14.29 -12.78 19.58
CA LYS A 578 13.39 -13.95 19.55
C LYS A 578 14.04 -15.15 18.86
N ALA A 579 14.76 -14.94 17.75
CA ALA A 579 15.45 -15.99 17.00
C ALA A 579 16.59 -16.61 17.84
N VAL A 580 17.41 -15.78 18.47
CA VAL A 580 18.47 -16.24 19.39
C VAL A 580 17.86 -16.96 20.59
N HIS A 581 16.80 -16.41 21.21
CA HIS A 581 16.08 -17.05 22.32
C HIS A 581 15.54 -18.43 21.91
N ALA A 582 14.92 -18.55 20.74
CA ALA A 582 14.41 -19.81 20.21
C ALA A 582 15.55 -20.81 19.96
N ALA A 583 16.67 -20.38 19.38
CA ALA A 583 17.81 -21.24 19.13
C ALA A 583 18.47 -21.74 20.43
N VAL A 584 18.53 -20.88 21.45
CA VAL A 584 19.06 -21.24 22.77
C VAL A 584 18.12 -22.19 23.53
N ASN A 585 16.80 -22.04 23.35
CA ASN A 585 15.79 -22.75 24.16
C ASN A 585 15.15 -23.97 23.50
N LYS A 586 15.50 -24.27 22.23
CA LYS A 586 14.93 -25.41 21.51
C LYS A 586 15.27 -26.73 22.23
N THR A 587 14.33 -27.36 22.93
CA THR A 587 14.51 -28.75 23.39
C THR A 587 14.55 -29.68 22.18
N GLN A 588 15.42 -30.70 22.21
CA GLN A 588 15.65 -31.63 21.09
C GLN A 588 14.33 -32.13 20.47
N PRO A 589 14.23 -32.26 19.13
CA PRO A 589 13.32 -33.25 18.58
C PRO A 589 13.84 -34.64 19.01
N GLN A 590 12.98 -35.42 19.67
CA GLN A 590 13.24 -36.83 20.00
C GLN A 590 13.50 -37.66 18.75
#